data_AF-A0A1G2BHG6-F1
#
_entry.id   AF-A0A1G2BHG6-F1
#
_cell.length_a   1.000
_cell.length_b   1.000
_cell.length_c   1.000
_cell.angle_alpha   90.00
_cell.angle_beta   90.00
_cell.angle_gamma   90.00
#
_symmetry.space_group_name_H-M   'P 1'
#
loop_
_entity.id
_entity.type
_entity.pdbx_description
1 polymer ?
#
loop_
_entity_poly.entity_id
_entity_poly.type
_entity_poly.pdbx_seq_one_letter_code
_entity_poly.pdbx_strand_id
1 'polypeptide(L)'
;MIKPIYGFVKNRVLRNFLQIELSSVEKEIVENSVIYKYKPAIKGGVLIGMFVVPAIVFLPNATLLSVLIPITMVTGTAWFAISLANVRKKFEQFGIELTMQMFRSFVASLFVLGLLTFFSLLTVVFLPIITWGNQYTVVQISAAILGVGAVFYLLWDVFAGALKYDINDAMLTGQSEVAEQYFKKSLSLLHSAAENLRMGKNLEVANYYLGLAFYEIFTFLYEVSKEETDLVFIKKALMLRKNPQMTQKKADDLSKELIRIFLKKCQNFQGHQAKSCYHIIQVELQFLENPENQKIVDTRLSIIFEEIRELIDIQGEGLFKKY
;
A
#
# COMPACT_ATOMS: atom_id res chain seq x y z
N MET A 1 -2.31 -23.18 -23.69
CA MET A 1 -3.11 -21.93 -23.58
C MET A 1 -2.40 -20.76 -22.87
N ILE A 2 -1.08 -20.80 -22.63
CA ILE A 2 -0.36 -19.89 -21.69
C ILE A 2 0.28 -18.63 -22.36
N LYS A 3 0.67 -18.71 -23.64
CA LYS A 3 1.27 -17.59 -24.42
C LYS A 3 0.29 -16.60 -25.09
N PRO A 4 -0.95 -16.97 -25.53
CA PRO A 4 -1.77 -16.07 -26.33
C PRO A 4 -2.36 -14.90 -25.53
N ILE A 5 -2.73 -15.10 -24.26
CA ILE A 5 -3.33 -14.04 -23.41
C ILE A 5 -2.30 -12.93 -23.10
N TYR A 6 -1.07 -13.32 -22.75
CA TYR A 6 0.03 -12.38 -22.52
C TYR A 6 0.34 -11.57 -23.78
N GLY A 7 0.45 -12.25 -24.93
CA GLY A 7 0.67 -11.60 -26.22
C GLY A 7 -0.48 -10.67 -26.63
N PHE A 8 -1.74 -11.05 -26.34
CA PHE A 8 -2.90 -10.21 -26.61
C PHE A 8 -2.88 -8.93 -25.76
N VAL A 9 -2.69 -9.03 -24.44
CA VAL A 9 -2.66 -7.86 -23.57
C VAL A 9 -1.49 -6.94 -23.93
N LYS A 10 -0.28 -7.48 -24.13
CA LYS A 10 0.91 -6.69 -24.46
C LYS A 10 0.84 -6.06 -25.86
N ASN A 11 0.43 -6.83 -26.87
CA ASN A 11 0.56 -6.41 -28.28
C ASN A 11 -0.71 -5.80 -28.87
N ARG A 12 -1.88 -5.94 -28.23
CA ARG A 12 -3.14 -5.34 -28.70
C ARG A 12 -3.66 -4.25 -27.76
N VAL A 13 -3.72 -4.54 -26.45
CA VAL A 13 -4.33 -3.61 -25.48
C VAL A 13 -3.32 -2.54 -25.05
N LEU A 14 -2.11 -2.95 -24.65
CA LEU A 14 -1.09 -2.06 -24.11
C LEU A 14 -0.10 -1.54 -25.16
N ARG A 15 -0.28 -1.89 -26.45
CA ARG A 15 0.68 -1.58 -27.51
C ARG A 15 1.08 -0.11 -27.55
N ASN A 16 0.08 0.78 -27.54
CA ASN A 16 0.31 2.22 -27.62
C ASN A 16 0.75 2.81 -26.28
N PHE A 17 0.38 2.17 -25.16
CA PHE A 17 0.78 2.61 -23.83
C PHE A 17 2.26 2.30 -23.55
N LEU A 18 2.75 1.17 -24.06
CA LEU A 18 4.14 0.72 -23.97
C LEU A 18 5.08 1.38 -25.00
N GLN A 19 4.58 2.32 -25.83
CA GLN A 19 5.41 3.13 -26.72
C GLN A 19 6.09 4.30 -26.00
N ILE A 20 5.63 4.64 -24.80
CA ILE A 20 6.28 5.61 -23.93
C ILE A 20 7.59 4.98 -23.41
N GLU A 21 8.68 5.76 -23.37
CA GLU A 21 9.94 5.29 -22.80
C GLU A 21 9.77 5.00 -21.31
N LEU A 22 9.77 3.71 -20.97
CA LEU A 22 9.72 3.23 -19.59
C LEU A 22 11.14 2.92 -19.12
N SER A 23 11.45 3.30 -17.88
CA SER A 23 12.65 2.83 -17.19
C SER A 23 12.62 1.30 -17.02
N SER A 24 13.79 0.71 -16.72
CA SER A 24 13.90 -0.74 -16.46
C SER A 24 12.97 -1.21 -15.32
N VAL A 25 12.85 -0.39 -14.28
CA VAL A 25 12.00 -0.67 -13.11
C VAL A 25 10.51 -0.60 -13.46
N GLU A 26 10.08 0.43 -14.19
CA GLU A 26 8.67 0.56 -14.63
C GLU A 26 8.28 -0.57 -15.58
N LYS A 27 9.19 -0.97 -16.46
CA LYS A 27 8.98 -2.08 -17.37
C LYS A 27 8.78 -3.40 -16.61
N GLU A 28 9.57 -3.64 -15.58
CA GLU A 28 9.42 -4.80 -14.70
C GLU A 28 8.08 -4.78 -13.96
N ILE A 29 7.66 -3.63 -13.43
CA ILE A 29 6.35 -3.45 -12.77
C ILE A 29 5.20 -3.77 -13.73
N VAL A 30 5.28 -3.31 -14.98
CA VAL A 30 4.26 -3.60 -15.99
C VAL A 30 4.24 -5.08 -16.33
N GLU A 31 5.40 -5.71 -16.52
CA GLU A 31 5.47 -7.15 -16.81
C GLU A 31 4.94 -8.00 -15.66
N ASN A 32 5.28 -7.66 -14.42
CA ASN A 32 4.75 -8.29 -13.22
C ASN A 32 3.22 -8.10 -13.13
N SER A 33 2.71 -6.91 -13.43
CA SER A 33 1.27 -6.64 -13.44
C SER A 33 0.54 -7.50 -14.48
N VAL A 34 1.08 -7.67 -15.69
CA VAL A 34 0.48 -8.52 -16.72
C VAL A 34 0.48 -9.99 -16.27
N ILE A 35 1.58 -10.48 -15.71
CA ILE A 35 1.75 -11.89 -15.33
C ILE A 35 0.88 -12.25 -14.12
N TYR A 36 0.91 -11.43 -13.07
CA TYR A 36 0.34 -11.75 -11.78
C TYR A 36 -1.07 -11.18 -11.56
N LYS A 37 -1.45 -10.09 -12.24
CA LYS A 37 -2.78 -9.46 -12.09
C LYS A 37 -3.69 -9.76 -13.28
N TYR A 38 -3.30 -9.35 -14.48
CA TYR A 38 -4.22 -9.37 -15.63
C TYR A 38 -4.44 -10.76 -16.22
N LYS A 39 -3.38 -11.55 -16.40
CA LYS A 39 -3.46 -12.91 -16.93
C LYS A 39 -4.36 -13.84 -16.10
N PRO A 40 -4.18 -13.97 -14.76
CA PRO A 40 -5.04 -14.86 -13.98
C PRO A 40 -6.48 -14.35 -13.92
N ALA A 41 -6.72 -13.04 -13.90
CA ALA A 41 -8.05 -12.46 -13.94
C ALA A 41 -8.78 -12.80 -15.25
N ILE A 42 -8.14 -12.61 -16.41
CA ILE A 42 -8.73 -12.96 -17.71
C ILE A 42 -8.97 -14.46 -17.82
N LYS A 43 -7.99 -15.29 -17.44
CA LYS A 43 -8.13 -16.75 -17.45
C LYS A 43 -9.28 -17.20 -16.53
N GLY A 44 -9.35 -16.64 -15.33
CA GLY A 44 -10.41 -16.90 -14.35
C GLY A 44 -11.78 -16.49 -14.89
N GLY A 45 -11.88 -15.31 -15.49
CA GLY A 45 -13.12 -14.82 -16.11
C GLY A 45 -13.63 -15.70 -17.24
N VAL A 46 -12.73 -16.18 -18.11
CA VAL A 46 -13.09 -17.14 -19.18
C VAL A 46 -13.56 -18.46 -18.60
N LEU A 47 -12.86 -19.00 -17.58
CA LEU A 47 -13.26 -20.24 -16.92
C LEU A 47 -14.63 -20.11 -16.25
N ILE A 48 -14.85 -19.07 -15.45
CA ILE A 48 -16.13 -18.79 -14.80
C ILE A 48 -17.22 -18.60 -15.86
N GLY A 49 -16.94 -17.84 -16.93
CA GLY A 49 -17.84 -17.66 -18.05
C GLY A 49 -18.31 -19.00 -18.65
N MET A 50 -17.38 -19.91 -18.92
CA MET A 50 -17.71 -21.26 -19.42
C MET A 50 -18.55 -22.07 -18.42
N PHE A 51 -18.23 -22.00 -17.12
CA PHE A 51 -19.00 -22.67 -16.07
C PHE A 51 -20.45 -22.14 -15.95
N VAL A 52 -20.67 -20.88 -16.32
CA VAL A 52 -21.98 -20.22 -16.23
C VAL A 52 -22.81 -20.40 -17.51
N VAL A 53 -22.23 -20.86 -18.62
CA VAL A 53 -22.97 -21.09 -19.88
C VAL A 53 -24.23 -21.94 -19.70
N PRO A 54 -24.22 -23.09 -19.00
CA PRO A 54 -25.44 -23.87 -18.77
C PRO A 54 -26.52 -23.05 -18.06
N ALA A 55 -26.14 -22.24 -17.07
CA ALA A 55 -27.08 -21.36 -16.37
C ALA A 55 -27.66 -20.28 -17.29
N ILE A 56 -26.85 -19.69 -18.16
CA ILE A 56 -27.29 -18.68 -19.15
C ILE A 56 -28.27 -19.27 -20.17
N VAL A 57 -28.05 -20.51 -20.59
CA VAL A 57 -28.85 -21.15 -21.64
C VAL A 57 -30.18 -21.67 -21.10
N PHE A 58 -30.18 -22.25 -19.90
CA PHE A 58 -31.33 -23.02 -19.39
C PHE A 58 -32.15 -22.32 -18.30
N LEU A 59 -31.69 -21.18 -17.76
CA LEU A 59 -32.39 -20.47 -16.69
C LEU A 59 -32.87 -19.08 -17.12
N PRO A 60 -33.86 -18.50 -16.42
CA PRO A 60 -34.25 -17.12 -16.64
C PRO A 60 -33.10 -16.13 -16.37
N ASN A 61 -32.65 -15.45 -17.43
CA ASN A 61 -31.50 -14.54 -17.37
C ASN A 61 -31.73 -13.27 -16.54
N ALA A 62 -33.00 -12.88 -16.31
CA ALA A 62 -33.34 -11.69 -15.53
C ALA A 62 -32.76 -11.73 -14.10
N THR A 63 -32.83 -12.90 -13.45
CA THR A 63 -32.29 -13.08 -12.10
C THR A 63 -30.77 -12.97 -12.09
N LEU A 64 -30.09 -13.60 -13.07
CA LEU A 64 -28.62 -13.54 -13.19
C LEU A 64 -28.15 -12.10 -13.41
N LEU A 65 -28.84 -11.36 -14.30
CA LEU A 65 -28.54 -9.95 -14.59
C LEU A 65 -28.71 -9.05 -13.36
N SER A 66 -29.79 -9.25 -12.59
CA SER A 66 -30.09 -8.44 -11.39
C SER A 66 -29.00 -8.53 -10.33
N VAL A 67 -28.24 -9.63 -10.29
CA VAL A 67 -27.13 -9.84 -9.33
C VAL A 67 -25.78 -9.46 -9.94
N LEU A 68 -25.53 -9.80 -11.21
CA LEU A 68 -24.24 -9.54 -11.86
C LEU A 68 -23.97 -8.04 -12.06
N ILE A 69 -24.99 -7.26 -12.44
CA ILE A 69 -24.81 -5.82 -12.69
C ILE A 69 -24.29 -5.08 -11.44
N PRO A 70 -24.91 -5.22 -10.25
CA PRO A 70 -24.36 -4.64 -9.02
C PRO A 70 -22.94 -5.11 -8.72
N ILE A 71 -22.64 -6.41 -8.87
CA ILE A 71 -21.29 -6.94 -8.64
C ILE A 71 -20.27 -6.27 -9.57
N THR A 72 -20.57 -6.18 -10.87
CA THR A 72 -19.69 -5.53 -11.85
C THR A 72 -19.48 -4.05 -11.51
N MET A 73 -20.54 -3.32 -11.13
CA MET A 73 -20.42 -1.91 -10.77
C MET A 73 -19.59 -1.71 -9.51
N VAL A 74 -19.87 -2.45 -8.43
CA VAL A 74 -19.16 -2.31 -7.15
C VAL A 74 -17.69 -2.71 -7.30
N THR A 75 -17.40 -3.83 -7.96
CA THR A 75 -16.02 -4.30 -8.15
C THR A 75 -15.23 -3.40 -9.10
N GLY A 76 -15.86 -2.92 -10.17
CA GLY A 76 -15.23 -1.98 -11.10
C GLY A 76 -14.89 -0.65 -10.43
N THR A 77 -15.85 -0.05 -9.73
CA THR A 77 -15.66 1.22 -9.03
C THR A 77 -14.61 1.11 -7.92
N ALA A 78 -14.69 0.06 -7.07
CA ALA A 78 -13.69 -0.20 -6.04
C ALA A 78 -12.30 -0.43 -6.64
N TRP A 79 -12.20 -1.21 -7.71
CA TRP A 79 -10.92 -1.45 -8.38
C TRP A 79 -10.29 -0.16 -8.91
N PHE A 80 -11.06 0.71 -9.58
CA PHE A 80 -10.56 2.00 -10.07
C PHE A 80 -10.13 2.92 -8.93
N ALA A 81 -10.96 3.03 -7.87
CA ALA A 81 -10.66 3.87 -6.72
C ALA A 81 -9.37 3.44 -6.02
N ILE A 82 -9.18 2.13 -5.79
CA ILE A 82 -8.01 1.60 -5.08
C ILE A 82 -6.77 1.59 -5.98
N SER A 83 -6.91 1.32 -7.28
CA SER A 83 -5.76 1.29 -8.20
C SER A 83 -5.16 2.68 -8.45
N LEU A 84 -5.92 3.75 -8.20
CA LEU A 84 -5.45 5.13 -8.26
C LEU A 84 -5.01 5.69 -6.90
N ALA A 85 -5.32 5.00 -5.80
CA ALA A 85 -4.94 5.44 -4.47
C ALA A 85 -3.43 5.20 -4.24
N ASN A 86 -2.75 6.18 -3.64
CA ASN A 86 -1.37 6.04 -3.20
C ASN A 86 -1.32 5.11 -1.98
N VAL A 87 -1.11 3.80 -2.21
CA VAL A 87 -0.89 2.82 -1.15
C VAL A 87 0.54 2.99 -0.63
N ARG A 88 0.70 3.15 0.69
CA ARG A 88 2.03 3.22 1.32
C ARG A 88 2.82 1.93 1.05
N LYS A 89 4.15 2.03 0.88
CA LYS A 89 5.03 0.90 0.52
C LYS A 89 4.86 -0.34 1.42
N LYS A 90 4.66 -0.15 2.73
CA LYS A 90 4.43 -1.26 3.67
C LYS A 90 3.17 -2.08 3.40
N PHE A 91 2.21 -1.54 2.65
CA PHE A 91 0.96 -2.19 2.24
C PHE A 91 0.91 -2.48 0.74
N GLU A 92 2.02 -2.36 0.01
CA GLU A 92 2.06 -2.57 -1.44
C GLU A 92 1.58 -3.98 -1.82
N GLN A 93 2.04 -5.02 -1.12
CA GLN A 93 1.59 -6.40 -1.35
C GLN A 93 0.09 -6.57 -1.10
N PHE A 94 -0.44 -5.91 -0.07
CA PHE A 94 -1.86 -5.90 0.26
C PHE A 94 -2.68 -5.20 -0.84
N GLY A 95 -2.23 -4.01 -1.29
CA GLY A 95 -2.86 -3.27 -2.37
C GLY A 95 -2.85 -4.04 -3.69
N ILE A 96 -1.77 -4.77 -3.98
CA ILE A 96 -1.69 -5.66 -5.15
C ILE A 96 -2.70 -6.80 -5.03
N GLU A 97 -2.80 -7.47 -3.87
CA GLU A 97 -3.74 -8.57 -3.67
C GLU A 97 -5.20 -8.10 -3.75
N LEU A 98 -5.53 -6.99 -3.08
CA LEU A 98 -6.86 -6.40 -3.09
C LEU A 98 -7.28 -5.97 -4.50
N THR A 99 -6.40 -5.25 -5.21
CA THR A 99 -6.71 -4.82 -6.59
C THR A 99 -6.73 -6.00 -7.56
N MET A 100 -6.01 -7.10 -7.30
CA MET A 100 -6.11 -8.33 -8.09
C MET A 100 -7.46 -9.02 -7.91
N GLN A 101 -7.92 -9.18 -6.67
CA GLN A 101 -9.22 -9.81 -6.37
C GLN A 101 -10.37 -9.01 -6.98
N MET A 102 -10.39 -7.69 -6.78
CA MET A 102 -11.41 -6.81 -7.35
C MET A 102 -11.40 -6.81 -8.87
N PHE A 103 -10.21 -6.77 -9.49
CA PHE A 103 -10.08 -6.85 -10.95
C PHE A 103 -10.58 -8.19 -11.50
N ARG A 104 -10.30 -9.30 -10.82
CA ARG A 104 -10.75 -10.63 -11.23
C ARG A 104 -12.28 -10.72 -11.23
N SER A 105 -12.94 -10.27 -10.17
CA SER A 105 -14.41 -10.25 -10.08
C SER A 105 -15.03 -9.32 -11.12
N PHE A 106 -14.42 -8.17 -11.36
CA PHE A 106 -14.85 -7.23 -12.39
C PHE A 106 -14.77 -7.86 -13.79
N VAL A 107 -13.61 -8.41 -14.17
CA VAL A 107 -13.42 -9.04 -15.50
C VAL A 107 -14.30 -10.27 -15.67
N ALA A 108 -14.43 -11.11 -14.64
CA ALA A 108 -15.27 -12.30 -14.71
C ALA A 108 -16.75 -11.94 -14.89
N SER A 109 -17.25 -10.96 -14.15
CA SER A 109 -18.62 -10.49 -14.29
C SER A 109 -18.88 -9.83 -15.66
N LEU A 110 -17.94 -9.05 -16.19
CA LEU A 110 -18.02 -8.53 -17.57
C LEU A 110 -18.05 -9.65 -18.62
N PHE A 111 -17.26 -10.71 -18.44
CA PHE A 111 -17.28 -11.86 -19.34
C PHE A 111 -18.65 -12.56 -19.33
N VAL A 112 -19.23 -12.77 -18.14
CA VAL A 112 -20.54 -13.39 -18.00
C VAL A 112 -21.64 -12.51 -18.61
N LEU A 113 -21.61 -11.19 -18.37
CA LEU A 113 -22.53 -10.23 -19.00
C LEU A 113 -22.37 -10.19 -20.53
N GLY A 114 -21.14 -10.29 -21.03
CA GLY A 114 -20.86 -10.40 -22.46
C GLY A 114 -21.42 -11.67 -23.08
N LEU A 115 -21.27 -12.82 -22.41
CA LEU A 115 -21.86 -14.09 -22.84
C LEU A 115 -23.39 -14.04 -22.81
N LEU A 116 -23.99 -13.48 -21.75
CA LEU A 116 -25.43 -13.24 -21.68
C LEU A 116 -25.93 -12.42 -22.87
N THR A 117 -25.23 -11.33 -23.19
CA THR A 117 -25.56 -10.45 -24.33
C THR A 117 -25.45 -11.22 -25.64
N PHE A 118 -24.37 -12.00 -25.83
CA PHE A 118 -24.16 -12.83 -27.01
C PHE A 118 -25.29 -13.86 -27.20
N PHE A 119 -25.68 -14.58 -26.14
CA PHE A 119 -26.80 -15.53 -26.18
C PHE A 119 -28.15 -14.84 -26.42
N SER A 120 -28.37 -13.68 -25.83
CA SER A 120 -29.60 -12.90 -26.01
C SER A 120 -29.75 -12.37 -27.45
N LEU A 121 -28.66 -12.04 -28.13
CA LEU A 121 -28.69 -11.57 -29.51
C LEU A 121 -28.85 -12.71 -30.53
N LEU A 122 -28.41 -13.92 -30.17
CA LEU A 122 -28.42 -15.10 -31.05
C LEU A 122 -29.42 -16.17 -30.61
N THR A 123 -30.48 -15.79 -29.89
CA THR A 123 -31.43 -16.74 -29.29
C THR A 123 -32.05 -17.70 -30.30
N VAL A 124 -32.30 -17.25 -31.54
CA VAL A 124 -32.83 -18.09 -32.63
C VAL A 124 -31.90 -19.27 -32.95
N VAL A 125 -30.58 -19.06 -32.91
CA VAL A 125 -29.57 -20.09 -33.18
C VAL A 125 -29.55 -21.13 -32.06
N PHE A 126 -29.75 -20.69 -30.81
CA PHE A 126 -29.69 -21.55 -29.62
C PHE A 126 -31.03 -22.20 -29.25
N LEU A 127 -32.12 -21.81 -29.90
CA LEU A 127 -33.47 -22.30 -29.60
C LEU A 127 -33.59 -23.82 -29.54
N PRO A 128 -33.01 -24.62 -30.48
CA PRO A 128 -33.08 -26.08 -30.41
C PRO A 128 -32.45 -26.65 -29.14
N ILE A 129 -31.31 -26.08 -28.71
CA ILE A 129 -30.59 -26.49 -27.51
C ILE A 129 -31.40 -26.14 -26.27
N ILE A 130 -31.97 -24.93 -26.22
CA ILE A 130 -32.83 -24.47 -25.13
C ILE A 130 -34.03 -25.39 -24.98
N THR A 131 -34.72 -25.71 -26.09
CA THR A 131 -35.89 -26.58 -26.06
C THR A 131 -35.55 -28.00 -25.61
N TRP A 132 -34.40 -28.54 -26.03
CA TRP A 132 -33.94 -29.86 -25.59
C TRP A 132 -33.62 -29.87 -24.10
N GLY A 133 -32.88 -28.89 -23.59
CA GLY A 133 -32.50 -28.84 -22.18
C GLY A 133 -33.69 -28.62 -21.24
N ASN A 134 -34.69 -27.85 -21.69
CA ASN A 134 -35.91 -27.61 -20.91
C ASN A 134 -36.83 -28.82 -20.78
N GLN A 135 -36.61 -29.89 -21.56
CA GLN A 135 -37.34 -31.16 -21.41
C GLN A 135 -36.87 -31.96 -20.20
N TYR A 136 -35.65 -31.71 -19.69
CA TYR A 136 -35.03 -32.51 -18.63
C TYR A 136 -34.77 -31.68 -17.38
N THR A 137 -35.55 -31.92 -16.32
CA THR A 137 -35.40 -31.23 -15.03
C THR A 137 -33.99 -31.33 -14.44
N VAL A 138 -33.29 -32.46 -14.66
CA VAL A 138 -31.91 -32.66 -14.20
C VAL A 138 -30.94 -31.65 -14.82
N VAL A 139 -31.13 -31.30 -16.11
CA VAL A 139 -30.31 -30.31 -16.80
C VAL A 139 -30.54 -28.92 -16.20
N GLN A 140 -31.78 -28.56 -15.91
CA GLN A 140 -32.10 -27.27 -15.26
C GLN A 140 -31.53 -27.19 -13.83
N ILE A 141 -31.63 -28.26 -13.04
CA ILE A 141 -31.08 -28.30 -11.68
C ILE A 141 -29.55 -28.18 -11.70
N SER A 142 -28.88 -28.94 -12.56
CA SER A 142 -27.41 -28.86 -12.69
C SER A 142 -26.96 -27.47 -13.17
N ALA A 143 -27.66 -26.88 -14.14
CA ALA A 143 -27.42 -25.51 -14.56
C ALA A 143 -27.60 -24.50 -13.41
N ALA A 144 -28.63 -24.66 -12.58
CA ALA A 144 -28.86 -23.81 -11.40
C ALA A 144 -27.72 -23.92 -10.39
N ILE A 145 -27.26 -25.14 -10.07
CA ILE A 145 -26.14 -25.35 -9.15
C ILE A 145 -24.87 -24.66 -9.67
N LEU A 146 -24.57 -24.80 -10.97
CA LEU A 146 -23.40 -24.16 -11.58
C LEU A 146 -23.52 -22.62 -11.58
N GLY A 147 -24.68 -22.09 -11.92
CA GLY A 147 -24.94 -20.64 -11.91
C GLY A 147 -24.81 -20.05 -10.50
N VAL A 148 -25.45 -20.68 -9.51
CA VAL A 148 -25.36 -20.26 -8.09
C VAL A 148 -23.92 -20.35 -7.59
N GLY A 149 -23.21 -21.45 -7.89
CA GLY A 149 -21.81 -21.62 -7.48
C GLY A 149 -20.90 -20.53 -8.04
N ALA A 150 -21.08 -20.15 -9.30
CA ALA A 150 -20.31 -19.07 -9.91
C ALA A 150 -20.66 -17.68 -9.33
N VAL A 151 -21.94 -17.39 -9.12
CA VAL A 151 -22.37 -16.13 -8.49
C VAL A 151 -21.85 -16.04 -7.05
N PHE A 152 -21.94 -17.12 -6.28
CA PHE A 152 -21.41 -17.18 -4.92
C PHE A 152 -19.89 -16.99 -4.91
N TYR A 153 -19.17 -17.61 -5.85
CA TYR A 153 -17.73 -17.41 -6.01
C TYR A 153 -17.38 -15.92 -6.25
N LEU A 154 -18.13 -15.23 -7.11
CA LEU A 154 -17.92 -13.79 -7.36
C LEU A 154 -18.22 -12.96 -6.11
N LEU A 155 -19.35 -13.22 -5.43
CA LEU A 155 -19.72 -12.53 -4.19
C LEU A 155 -18.68 -12.73 -3.09
N TRP A 156 -18.13 -13.94 -2.96
CA TRP A 156 -17.07 -14.24 -2.01
C TRP A 156 -15.80 -13.44 -2.31
N ASP A 157 -15.36 -13.35 -3.57
CA ASP A 157 -14.19 -12.55 -3.95
C ASP A 157 -14.43 -11.05 -3.64
N VAL A 158 -15.65 -10.53 -3.81
CA VAL A 158 -16.00 -9.14 -3.40
C VAL A 158 -15.95 -8.98 -1.88
N PHE A 159 -16.60 -9.88 -1.14
CA PHE A 159 -16.65 -9.84 0.32
C PHE A 159 -15.26 -9.93 0.95
N ALA A 160 -14.43 -10.87 0.47
CA ALA A 160 -13.07 -11.05 0.94
C ALA A 160 -12.22 -9.80 0.70
N GLY A 161 -12.35 -9.16 -0.47
CA GLY A 161 -11.64 -7.92 -0.73
C GLY A 161 -12.17 -6.73 0.10
N ALA A 162 -13.48 -6.63 0.31
CA ALA A 162 -14.05 -5.59 1.18
C ALA A 162 -13.58 -5.73 2.63
N LEU A 163 -13.58 -6.94 3.18
CA LEU A 163 -13.10 -7.23 4.53
C LEU A 163 -11.60 -6.93 4.67
N LYS A 164 -10.81 -7.30 3.66
CA LYS A 164 -9.40 -6.93 3.58
C LYS A 164 -9.22 -5.43 3.60
N TYR A 165 -9.97 -4.69 2.77
CA TYR A 165 -9.89 -3.23 2.71
C TYR A 165 -10.22 -2.58 4.05
N ASP A 166 -11.29 -3.02 4.71
CA ASP A 166 -11.72 -2.52 6.02
C ASP A 166 -10.66 -2.75 7.10
N ILE A 167 -10.05 -3.94 7.15
CA ILE A 167 -8.93 -4.22 8.06
C ILE A 167 -7.74 -3.31 7.75
N ASN A 168 -7.43 -3.08 6.47
CA ASN A 168 -6.33 -2.19 6.10
C ASN A 168 -6.63 -0.73 6.46
N ASP A 169 -7.86 -0.26 6.29
CA ASP A 169 -8.26 1.08 6.70
C ASP A 169 -8.26 1.22 8.23
N ALA A 170 -8.68 0.19 8.98
CA ALA A 170 -8.51 0.10 10.42
C ALA A 170 -7.03 0.12 10.85
N MET A 171 -6.15 -0.53 10.09
CA MET A 171 -4.71 -0.49 10.32
C MET A 171 -4.09 0.88 9.98
N LEU A 172 -4.69 1.63 9.06
CA LEU A 172 -4.27 2.99 8.71
C LEU A 172 -4.79 4.03 9.71
N THR A 173 -6.04 3.91 10.17
CA THR A 173 -6.64 4.77 11.22
C THR A 173 -5.99 4.60 12.61
N GLY A 174 -5.23 3.52 12.82
CA GLY A 174 -4.32 3.40 13.97
C GLY A 174 -3.19 4.45 14.01
N GLN A 175 -2.95 5.17 12.90
CA GLN A 175 -2.10 6.36 12.85
C GLN A 175 -3.01 7.57 12.60
N SER A 176 -3.12 8.49 13.56
CA SER A 176 -3.95 9.68 13.36
C SER A 176 -3.47 10.48 12.14
N GLU A 177 -4.38 11.02 11.33
CA GLU A 177 -4.06 11.86 10.15
C GLU A 177 -3.13 13.03 10.51
N VAL A 178 -3.30 13.55 11.73
CA VAL A 178 -2.43 14.55 12.36
C VAL A 178 -1.01 14.01 12.60
N ALA A 179 -0.87 12.81 13.16
CA ALA A 179 0.42 12.14 13.31
C ALA A 179 1.10 11.89 11.96
N GLU A 180 0.34 11.50 10.92
CA GLU A 180 0.87 11.32 9.57
C GLU A 180 1.45 12.63 9.01
N GLN A 181 0.77 13.76 9.20
CA GLN A 181 1.26 15.06 8.76
C GLN A 181 2.57 15.45 9.48
N TYR A 182 2.61 15.31 10.82
CA TYR A 182 3.81 15.58 11.62
C TYR A 182 4.97 14.66 11.26
N PHE A 183 4.72 13.36 11.06
CA PHE A 183 5.77 12.41 10.71
C PHE A 183 6.25 12.58 9.28
N LYS A 184 5.38 12.77 8.27
CA LYS A 184 5.85 13.04 6.89
C LYS A 184 6.76 14.27 6.82
N LYS A 185 6.41 15.33 7.54
CA LYS A 185 7.24 16.53 7.65
C LYS A 185 8.57 16.21 8.34
N SER A 186 8.54 15.51 9.48
CA SER A 186 9.75 15.10 10.21
C SER A 186 10.66 14.19 9.38
N LEU A 187 10.11 13.23 8.63
CA LEU A 187 10.84 12.30 7.77
C LEU A 187 11.59 13.02 6.66
N SER A 188 10.94 13.97 5.98
CA SER A 188 11.56 14.80 4.94
C SER A 188 12.71 15.65 5.49
N LEU A 189 12.53 16.20 6.69
CA LEU A 189 13.53 17.02 7.38
C LEU A 189 14.74 16.20 7.85
N LEU A 190 14.51 15.00 8.42
CA LEU A 190 15.58 14.08 8.79
C LEU A 190 16.41 13.63 7.59
N HIS A 191 15.74 13.34 6.46
CA HIS A 191 16.44 13.00 5.23
C HIS A 191 17.32 14.16 4.74
N SER A 192 16.79 15.38 4.76
CA SER A 192 17.54 16.59 4.37
C SER A 192 18.73 16.84 5.30
N ALA A 193 18.57 16.59 6.62
CA ALA A 193 19.67 16.70 7.58
C ALA A 193 20.78 15.67 7.30
N ALA A 194 20.40 14.41 7.08
CA ALA A 194 21.33 13.33 6.76
C ALA A 194 22.13 13.62 5.48
N GLU A 195 21.46 14.06 4.41
CA GLU A 195 22.12 14.36 3.14
C GLU A 195 23.13 15.52 3.27
N ASN A 196 22.76 16.59 3.98
CA ASN A 196 23.66 17.74 4.21
C ASN A 196 24.90 17.34 5.02
N LEU A 197 24.75 16.50 6.05
CA LEU A 197 25.88 15.96 6.83
C LEU A 197 26.77 15.08 5.95
N ARG A 198 26.19 14.19 5.14
CA ARG A 198 26.93 13.27 4.27
C ARG A 198 27.71 14.02 3.18
N MET A 199 27.16 15.11 2.64
CA MET A 199 27.81 15.94 1.64
C MET A 199 28.86 16.91 2.22
N GLY A 200 28.96 17.02 3.56
CA GLY A 200 29.84 17.98 4.22
C GLY A 200 29.51 19.45 3.91
N LYS A 201 28.27 19.72 3.47
CA LYS A 201 27.81 21.06 3.09
C LYS A 201 26.97 21.64 4.22
N ASN A 202 27.41 22.81 4.72
CA ASN A 202 26.71 23.68 5.67
C ASN A 202 26.11 22.96 6.90
N LEU A 203 26.97 22.71 7.90
CA LEU A 203 26.57 22.22 9.22
C LEU A 203 25.38 22.98 9.81
N GLU A 204 25.33 24.30 9.57
CA GLU A 204 24.24 25.18 9.99
C GLU A 204 22.88 24.73 9.44
N VAL A 205 22.85 24.28 8.18
CA VAL A 205 21.64 23.82 7.50
C VAL A 205 21.22 22.45 8.04
N ALA A 206 22.18 21.55 8.27
CA ALA A 206 21.92 20.26 8.93
C ALA A 206 21.35 20.44 10.34
N ASN A 207 21.95 21.32 11.14
CA ASN A 207 21.49 21.66 12.50
C ASN A 207 20.07 22.25 12.48
N TYR A 208 19.78 23.13 11.51
CA TYR A 208 18.45 23.69 11.34
C TYR A 208 17.40 22.61 11.07
N TYR A 209 17.65 21.71 10.11
CA TYR A 209 16.72 20.65 9.75
C TYR A 209 16.54 19.62 10.86
N LEU A 210 17.60 19.28 11.59
CA LEU A 210 17.56 18.41 12.76
C LEU A 210 16.68 19.03 13.85
N GLY A 211 16.89 20.31 14.14
CA GLY A 211 16.12 21.04 15.14
C GLY A 211 14.65 21.11 14.77
N LEU A 212 14.35 21.29 13.49
CA LEU A 212 12.97 21.29 13.00
C LEU A 212 12.34 19.88 13.09
N ALA A 213 13.04 18.83 12.70
CA ALA A 213 12.53 17.46 12.77
C ALA A 213 12.17 17.04 14.20
N PHE A 214 13.08 17.24 15.16
CA PHE A 214 12.80 16.92 16.57
C PHE A 214 11.74 17.85 17.17
N TYR A 215 11.65 19.10 16.73
CA TYR A 215 10.59 20.01 17.15
C TYR A 215 9.21 19.46 16.77
N GLU A 216 9.02 19.00 15.53
CA GLU A 216 7.77 18.41 15.06
C GLU A 216 7.44 17.12 15.84
N ILE A 217 8.43 16.23 16.03
CA ILE A 217 8.25 14.99 16.81
C ILE A 217 7.82 15.28 18.25
N PHE A 218 8.52 16.17 18.97
CA PHE A 218 8.20 16.46 20.36
C PHE A 218 6.94 17.30 20.53
N THR A 219 6.58 18.14 19.55
CA THR A 219 5.30 18.86 19.54
C THR A 219 4.14 17.88 19.43
N PHE A 220 4.23 16.92 18.52
CA PHE A 220 3.26 15.83 18.43
C PHE A 220 3.15 15.05 19.75
N LEU A 221 4.29 14.67 20.35
CA LEU A 221 4.29 13.96 21.64
C LEU A 221 3.62 14.76 22.75
N TYR A 222 3.89 16.07 22.84
CA TYR A 222 3.20 16.95 23.78
C TYR A 222 1.69 17.06 23.50
N GLU A 223 1.28 17.11 22.23
CA GLU A 223 -0.14 17.16 21.87
C GLU A 223 -0.89 15.92 22.33
N VAL A 224 -0.25 14.74 22.25
CA VAL A 224 -0.82 13.45 22.65
C VAL A 224 -0.74 13.20 24.16
N SER A 225 0.42 13.45 24.77
CA SER A 225 0.69 13.12 26.18
C SER A 225 0.22 14.21 27.15
N LYS A 226 0.25 15.48 26.71
CA LYS A 226 0.13 16.69 27.55
C LYS A 226 1.14 16.74 28.70
N GLU A 227 2.25 16.00 28.63
CA GLU A 227 3.30 16.01 29.66
C GLU A 227 4.18 17.27 29.57
N GLU A 228 4.38 17.97 30.69
CA GLU A 228 5.25 19.16 30.74
C GLU A 228 6.72 18.86 30.42
N THR A 229 7.17 17.61 30.61
CA THR A 229 8.52 17.17 30.25
C THR A 229 8.78 17.30 28.75
N ASP A 230 7.75 17.13 27.91
CA ASP A 230 7.86 17.26 26.46
C ASP A 230 8.09 18.72 26.03
N LEU A 231 7.60 19.70 26.79
CA LEU A 231 7.89 21.13 26.56
C LEU A 231 9.38 21.45 26.72
N VAL A 232 10.08 20.75 27.61
CA VAL A 232 11.54 20.90 27.78
C VAL A 232 12.27 20.39 26.53
N PHE A 233 11.81 19.29 25.93
CA PHE A 233 12.40 18.72 24.72
C PHE A 233 12.15 19.59 23.50
N ILE A 234 10.93 20.13 23.37
CA ILE A 234 10.58 21.12 22.35
C ILE A 234 11.50 22.34 22.44
N LYS A 235 11.75 22.87 23.65
CA LYS A 235 12.67 24.00 23.85
C LYS A 235 14.10 23.68 23.40
N LYS A 236 14.59 22.47 23.66
CA LYS A 236 15.92 22.02 23.20
C LYS A 236 16.00 21.92 21.68
N ALA A 237 15.00 21.31 21.04
CA ALA A 237 14.91 21.27 19.57
C ALA A 237 14.86 22.68 18.96
N LEU A 238 14.13 23.61 19.60
CA LEU A 238 14.09 25.02 19.21
C LEU A 238 15.44 25.73 19.37
N MET A 239 16.28 25.36 20.33
CA MET A 239 17.63 25.93 20.47
C MET A 239 18.49 25.61 19.25
N LEU A 240 18.42 24.37 18.76
CA LEU A 240 19.13 23.97 17.54
C LEU A 240 18.60 24.70 16.30
N ARG A 241 17.28 24.81 16.19
CA ARG A 241 16.60 25.52 15.08
C ARG A 241 16.89 27.02 15.06
N LYS A 242 16.86 27.69 16.22
CA LYS A 242 17.00 29.15 16.32
C LYS A 242 18.45 29.62 16.31
N ASN A 243 19.40 28.74 16.62
CA ASN A 243 20.82 29.06 16.64
C ASN A 243 21.65 28.05 15.83
N PRO A 244 21.45 27.96 14.50
CA PRO A 244 22.15 27.00 13.65
C PRO A 244 23.67 27.25 13.58
N GLN A 245 24.11 28.48 13.89
CA GLN A 245 25.52 28.91 13.95
C GLN A 245 26.21 28.56 15.29
N MET A 246 25.55 27.81 16.16
CA MET A 246 26.18 27.38 17.41
C MET A 246 27.44 26.55 17.13
N THR A 247 28.38 26.58 18.07
CA THR A 247 29.63 25.82 17.96
C THR A 247 29.32 24.33 17.75
N GLN A 248 30.01 23.70 16.81
CA GLN A 248 29.77 22.31 16.40
C GLN A 248 29.67 21.32 17.56
N LYS A 249 30.59 21.40 18.54
CA LYS A 249 30.53 20.58 19.76
C LYS A 249 29.19 20.70 20.51
N LYS A 250 28.65 21.92 20.64
CA LYS A 250 27.34 22.15 21.28
C LYS A 250 26.19 21.61 20.44
N ALA A 251 26.26 21.73 19.11
CA ALA A 251 25.26 21.16 18.21
C ALA A 251 25.24 19.63 18.30
N ASP A 252 26.41 19.01 18.32
CA ASP A 252 26.58 17.56 18.45
C ASP A 252 26.08 17.06 19.80
N ASP A 253 26.46 17.72 20.90
CA ASP A 253 25.99 17.38 22.25
C ASP A 253 24.46 17.48 22.35
N LEU A 254 23.88 18.54 21.80
CA LEU A 254 22.44 18.76 21.81
C LEU A 254 21.71 17.75 20.91
N SER A 255 22.28 17.40 19.76
CA SER A 255 21.75 16.37 18.86
C SER A 255 21.76 14.99 19.51
N LYS A 256 22.87 14.60 20.15
CA LYS A 256 22.97 13.36 20.93
C LYS A 256 21.92 13.32 22.04
N GLU A 257 21.70 14.44 22.72
CA GLU A 257 20.67 14.53 23.75
C GLU A 257 19.26 14.34 23.19
N LEU A 258 18.91 14.99 22.08
CA LEU A 258 17.60 14.83 21.42
C LEU A 258 17.39 13.37 20.95
N ILE A 259 18.42 12.73 20.41
CA ILE A 259 18.38 11.31 20.01
C ILE A 259 18.13 10.41 21.24
N ARG A 260 18.84 10.63 22.36
CA ARG A 260 18.61 9.86 23.60
C ARG A 260 17.20 10.03 24.13
N ILE A 261 16.66 11.25 24.10
CA ILE A 261 15.28 11.53 24.52
C ILE A 261 14.30 10.78 23.61
N PHE A 262 14.50 10.86 22.29
CA PHE A 262 13.69 10.13 21.32
C PHE A 262 13.68 8.63 21.61
N LEU A 263 14.85 8.00 21.75
CA LEU A 263 14.96 6.57 22.07
C LEU A 263 14.25 6.20 23.38
N LYS A 264 14.31 7.05 24.41
CA LYS A 264 13.59 6.81 25.68
C LYS A 264 12.07 6.87 25.53
N LYS A 265 11.57 7.69 24.61
CA LYS A 265 10.13 7.79 24.30
C LYS A 265 9.66 6.68 23.37
N CYS A 266 10.57 6.04 22.62
CA CYS A 266 10.28 4.82 21.85
C CYS A 266 10.04 3.63 22.79
N GLN A 267 8.79 3.43 23.21
CA GLN A 267 8.43 2.36 24.15
C GLN A 267 7.94 1.09 23.46
N ASN A 268 7.54 1.18 22.19
CA ASN A 268 6.88 0.08 21.51
C ASN A 268 7.27 0.00 20.02
N PHE A 269 8.31 -0.78 19.74
CA PHE A 269 8.78 -1.05 18.38
C PHE A 269 8.65 -2.55 18.08
N GLN A 270 7.78 -2.90 17.13
CA GLN A 270 7.46 -4.28 16.78
C GLN A 270 8.02 -4.67 15.39
N GLY A 271 8.39 -5.94 15.23
CA GLY A 271 8.93 -6.47 13.98
C GLY A 271 10.46 -6.39 13.87
N HIS A 272 11.02 -7.27 13.04
CA HIS A 272 12.48 -7.44 12.90
C HIS A 272 13.17 -6.16 12.38
N GLN A 273 12.57 -5.50 11.39
CA GLN A 273 13.14 -4.30 10.78
C GLN A 273 13.19 -3.12 11.76
N ALA A 274 12.12 -2.85 12.50
CA ALA A 274 12.10 -1.79 13.51
C ALA A 274 13.09 -2.05 14.66
N LYS A 275 13.24 -3.31 15.10
CA LYS A 275 14.26 -3.71 16.09
C LYS A 275 15.67 -3.50 15.56
N SER A 276 15.91 -3.79 14.29
CA SER A 276 17.19 -3.55 13.62
C SER A 276 17.53 -2.06 13.60
N CYS A 277 16.61 -1.20 13.13
CA CYS A 277 16.81 0.25 13.11
C CYS A 277 17.10 0.80 14.51
N TYR A 278 16.30 0.41 15.50
CA TYR A 278 16.50 0.82 16.89
C TYR A 278 17.89 0.40 17.43
N HIS A 279 18.31 -0.84 17.14
CA HIS A 279 19.63 -1.33 17.53
C HIS A 279 20.76 -0.55 16.86
N ILE A 280 20.66 -0.28 15.56
CA ILE A 280 21.66 0.52 14.82
C ILE A 280 21.78 1.92 15.41
N ILE A 281 20.66 2.59 15.71
CA ILE A 281 20.67 3.92 16.34
C ILE A 281 21.40 3.86 17.69
N GLN A 282 21.15 2.85 18.52
CA GLN A 282 21.83 2.70 19.81
C GLN A 282 23.33 2.47 19.66
N VAL A 283 23.72 1.59 18.74
CA VAL A 283 25.13 1.25 18.48
C VAL A 283 25.90 2.48 17.99
N GLU A 284 25.36 3.18 16.98
CA GLU A 284 25.99 4.39 16.45
C GLU A 284 26.07 5.52 17.48
N LEU A 285 25.05 5.66 18.33
CA LEU A 285 25.03 6.65 19.40
C LEU A 285 26.09 6.36 20.48
N GLN A 286 26.38 5.09 20.77
CA GLN A 286 27.46 4.70 21.68
C GLN A 286 28.84 5.04 21.09
N PHE A 287 29.04 4.82 19.79
CA PHE A 287 30.31 5.18 19.15
C PHE A 287 30.57 6.68 19.16
N LEU A 288 29.52 7.50 19.09
CA LEU A 288 29.60 8.95 19.23
C LEU A 288 30.04 9.45 20.61
N GLU A 289 30.15 8.59 21.63
CA GLU A 289 30.63 8.96 22.97
C GLU A 289 32.17 9.03 23.05
N ASN A 290 32.87 8.46 22.06
CA ASN A 290 34.33 8.49 21.97
C ASN A 290 34.83 9.69 21.14
N PRO A 291 36.05 10.20 21.40
CA PRO A 291 36.64 11.26 20.60
C PRO A 291 37.00 10.75 19.20
N GLU A 292 36.11 10.98 18.24
CA GLU A 292 36.32 10.65 16.83
C GLU A 292 36.57 11.92 15.98
N ASN A 293 37.10 11.71 14.77
CA ASN A 293 37.22 12.77 13.76
C ASN A 293 35.82 13.29 13.38
N GLN A 294 35.66 14.60 13.23
CA GLN A 294 34.38 15.25 12.93
C GLN A 294 33.67 14.65 11.71
N LYS A 295 34.42 14.29 10.66
CA LYS A 295 33.82 13.68 9.45
C LYS A 295 33.15 12.33 9.78
N ILE A 296 33.67 11.61 10.75
CA ILE A 296 33.10 10.34 11.25
C ILE A 296 31.85 10.64 12.07
N VAL A 297 31.91 11.65 12.95
CA VAL A 297 30.75 12.12 13.75
C VAL A 297 29.57 12.48 12.83
N ASP A 298 29.81 13.28 11.79
CA ASP A 298 28.80 13.71 10.84
C ASP A 298 28.20 12.52 10.07
N THR A 299 29.05 11.55 9.69
CA THR A 299 28.62 10.32 8.99
C THR A 299 27.74 9.45 9.88
N ARG A 300 28.12 9.25 11.16
CA ARG A 300 27.34 8.46 12.11
C ARG A 300 26.01 9.13 12.44
N LEU A 301 26.01 10.45 12.63
CA LEU A 301 24.78 11.21 12.82
C LEU A 301 23.86 11.09 11.59
N SER A 302 24.41 11.13 10.37
CA SER A 302 23.64 10.87 9.15
C SER A 302 22.97 9.49 9.16
N ILE A 303 23.71 8.44 9.53
CA ILE A 303 23.18 7.07 9.64
C ILE A 303 22.06 7.04 10.68
N ILE A 304 22.28 7.62 11.87
CA ILE A 304 21.26 7.70 12.91
C ILE A 304 19.99 8.39 12.40
N PHE A 305 20.08 9.48 11.65
CA PHE A 305 18.89 10.18 11.14
C PHE A 305 18.17 9.40 10.05
N GLU A 306 18.88 8.67 9.20
CA GLU A 306 18.26 7.75 8.24
C GLU A 306 17.50 6.62 8.94
N GLU A 307 18.08 6.06 10.01
CA GLU A 307 17.45 4.99 10.78
C GLU A 307 16.29 5.50 11.65
N ILE A 308 16.37 6.70 12.22
CA ILE A 308 15.24 7.35 12.90
C ILE A 308 14.11 7.58 11.91
N ARG A 309 14.43 8.05 10.70
CA ARG A 309 13.46 8.23 9.62
C ARG A 309 12.79 6.90 9.29
N GLU A 310 13.56 5.85 9.04
CA GLU A 310 13.02 4.53 8.73
C GLU A 310 12.16 3.97 9.88
N LEU A 311 12.61 4.12 11.13
CA LEU A 311 11.86 3.68 12.30
C LEU A 311 10.50 4.38 12.43
N ILE A 312 10.45 5.70 12.18
CA ILE A 312 9.21 6.49 12.18
C ILE A 312 8.32 6.09 10.99
N ASP A 313 8.87 5.82 9.81
CA ASP A 313 8.08 5.38 8.64
C ASP A 313 7.41 4.01 8.88
N ILE A 314 8.14 3.09 9.52
CA ILE A 314 7.64 1.75 9.84
C ILE A 314 6.55 1.82 10.92
N GLN A 315 6.84 2.45 12.07
CA GLN A 315 6.00 2.36 13.27
C GLN A 315 5.02 3.55 13.43
N GLY A 316 5.38 4.74 12.96
CA GLY A 316 4.63 5.98 13.15
C GLY A 316 4.31 6.26 14.63
N GLU A 317 3.05 6.60 14.93
CA GLU A 317 2.58 6.92 16.28
C GLU A 317 2.69 5.73 17.26
N GLY A 318 2.61 4.50 16.75
CA GLY A 318 2.70 3.28 17.57
C GLY A 318 4.00 3.16 18.35
N LEU A 319 5.06 3.85 17.91
CA LEU A 319 6.37 3.91 18.55
C LEU A 319 6.31 4.46 19.98
N PHE A 320 5.34 5.35 20.26
CA PHE A 320 5.27 6.15 21.47
C PHE A 320 4.09 5.79 22.39
N LYS A 321 3.18 4.92 21.94
CA LYS A 321 2.05 4.46 22.75
C LYS A 321 2.49 3.34 23.69
N LYS A 322 2.16 3.51 24.97
CA LYS A 322 2.28 2.47 26.01
C LYS A 322 1.00 1.65 25.98
N TYR A 323 1.09 0.36 25.64
CA TYR A 323 -0.04 -0.56 25.77
C TYR A 323 -0.17 -1.08 27.20
#